data_AF-A0A350XGH8-F1
#
_entry.id   AF-A0A350XGH8-F1
#
_cell.length_a   1.000
_cell.length_b   1.000
_cell.length_c   1.000
_cell.angle_alpha   90.00
_cell.angle_beta   90.00
_cell.angle_gamma   90.00
#
_symmetry.space_group_name_H-M   'P 1'
#
loop_
_entity.id
_entity.type
_entity.pdbx_description
1 polymer ?
#
loop_
_entity_poly.entity_id
_entity_poly.type
_entity_poly.pdbx_seq_one_letter_code
_entity_poly.pdbx_strand_id
1 'polypeptide(L)'
;EVDVTLWLDLSQAGKTDALQDTLDYRNAIATVQQLVQVTKYALVERLAEAIATSLLELHRVEQVKVKVTKAVPPIPDFSGKIAVEITRIKQP
;
A
#
# COMPACT_ATOMS: atom_id res chain seq x y z
N GLU A 1 11.22 -1.13 1.66
CA GLU A 1 10.39 -2.02 0.82
C GLU A 1 8.95 -1.87 1.26
N VAL A 2 8.01 -1.87 0.33
CA VAL A 2 6.57 -1.72 0.61
C VAL A 2 5.83 -2.80 -0.15
N ASP A 3 5.08 -3.63 0.57
CA ASP A 3 4.14 -4.58 0.01
C ASP A 3 2.71 -4.05 0.19
N VAL A 4 1.89 -4.19 -0.85
CA VAL A 4 0.50 -3.79 -0.84
C VAL A 4 -0.36 -4.93 -1.35
N THR A 5 -1.42 -5.26 -0.63
CA THR A 5 -2.51 -6.10 -1.11
C THR A 5 -3.79 -5.27 -1.16
N LEU A 6 -4.49 -5.32 -2.29
CA LEU A 6 -5.75 -4.61 -2.51
C LEU A 6 -6.88 -5.62 -2.66
N TRP A 7 -8.00 -5.35 -1.99
CA TRP A 7 -9.24 -6.09 -2.17
C TRP A 7 -10.21 -5.21 -2.96
N LEU A 8 -10.72 -5.78 -4.05
CA LEU A 8 -11.70 -5.22 -4.97
C LEU A 8 -12.36 -6.38 -5.71
N ASP A 9 -13.55 -6.16 -6.25
CA ASP A 9 -14.19 -7.14 -7.12
C ASP A 9 -13.44 -7.25 -8.46
N LEU A 10 -12.83 -8.41 -8.70
CA LEU A 10 -12.11 -8.76 -9.92
C LEU A 10 -12.93 -9.67 -10.85
N SER A 11 -14.17 -10.01 -10.49
CA SER A 11 -14.97 -11.00 -11.20
C SER A 11 -15.29 -10.59 -12.65
N GLN A 12 -15.48 -9.31 -12.92
CA GLN A 12 -15.75 -8.79 -14.26
C GLN A 12 -14.48 -8.77 -15.11
N ALA A 13 -13.40 -8.17 -14.61
CA ALA A 13 -12.13 -8.10 -15.32
C ALA A 13 -11.56 -9.49 -15.66
N GLY A 14 -11.75 -10.47 -14.77
CA GLY A 14 -11.36 -11.86 -15.03
C GLY A 14 -12.15 -12.55 -16.16
N LYS A 15 -13.30 -12.00 -16.58
CA LYS A 15 -14.10 -12.51 -17.70
C LYS A 15 -13.84 -11.75 -19.00
N THR A 16 -13.59 -10.45 -18.90
CA THR A 16 -13.52 -9.55 -20.06
C THR A 16 -12.12 -9.26 -20.53
N ASP A 17 -11.11 -9.46 -19.66
CA ASP A 17 -9.71 -9.04 -19.89
C ASP A 17 -9.58 -7.53 -20.18
N ALA A 18 -10.54 -6.74 -19.69
CA ALA A 18 -10.64 -5.32 -20.01
C ALA A 18 -10.20 -4.44 -18.84
N LEU A 19 -9.25 -3.53 -19.08
CA LEU A 19 -8.67 -2.68 -18.03
C LEU A 19 -9.72 -1.81 -17.31
N GLN A 20 -10.75 -1.36 -18.02
CA GLN A 20 -11.84 -0.54 -17.45
C GLN A 20 -12.69 -1.28 -16.41
N ASP A 21 -12.62 -2.61 -16.37
CA ASP A 21 -13.38 -3.44 -15.44
C ASP A 21 -12.62 -3.69 -14.12
N THR A 22 -11.41 -3.14 -13.99
CA THR A 22 -10.58 -3.25 -12.78
C THR A 22 -9.95 -1.91 -12.39
N LEU A 23 -9.17 -1.91 -11.32
CA LEU A 23 -8.28 -0.81 -10.97
C LEU A 23 -6.99 -0.91 -11.79
N ASP A 24 -6.61 0.19 -12.43
CA ASP A 24 -5.26 0.34 -12.98
C ASP A 24 -4.24 0.49 -11.84
N TYR A 25 -3.50 -0.59 -11.57
CA TYR A 25 -2.51 -0.64 -10.50
C TYR A 25 -1.37 0.37 -10.66
N ARG A 26 -1.15 0.93 -11.86
CA ARG A 26 -0.14 1.98 -12.07
C ARG A 26 -0.41 3.20 -11.19
N ASN A 27 -1.68 3.51 -10.94
CA ASN A 27 -2.08 4.59 -10.03
C ASN A 27 -1.68 4.28 -8.58
N ALA A 28 -1.89 3.04 -8.13
CA ALA A 28 -1.47 2.61 -6.80
C ALA A 28 0.06 2.69 -6.63
N ILE A 29 0.82 2.24 -7.63
CA ILE A 29 2.29 2.33 -7.62
C ILE A 29 2.75 3.78 -7.55
N ALA A 30 2.22 4.66 -8.39
CA ALA A 30 2.58 6.07 -8.40
C ALA A 30 2.33 6.74 -7.04
N THR A 31 1.16 6.49 -6.43
CA THR A 31 0.81 6.97 -5.09
C THR A 31 1.79 6.48 -4.03
N VAL A 32 2.12 5.20 -4.01
CA VAL A 32 3.08 4.61 -3.05
C VAL A 32 4.46 5.22 -3.24
N GLN A 33 4.95 5.31 -4.48
CA GLN A 33 6.26 5.88 -4.78
C GLN A 33 6.37 7.34 -4.33
N GLN A 34 5.35 8.15 -4.60
CA GLN A 34 5.31 9.53 -4.17
C GLN A 34 5.39 9.64 -2.64
N LEU A 35 4.60 8.86 -1.91
CA LEU A 35 4.59 8.87 -0.44
C LEU A 35 5.91 8.37 0.17
N VAL A 36 6.59 7.42 -0.47
CA VAL A 36 7.90 6.95 0.01
C VAL A 36 9.00 7.98 -0.26
N GLN A 37 8.96 8.70 -1.40
CA GLN A 37 10.03 9.62 -1.81
C GLN A 37 9.91 11.01 -1.18
N VAL A 38 8.69 11.56 -1.14
CA VAL A 38 8.48 12.98 -0.80
C VAL A 38 8.35 13.18 0.71
N THR A 39 7.91 12.16 1.44
CA THR A 39 7.52 12.31 2.84
C THR A 39 8.61 11.87 3.81
N LYS A 40 9.12 12.82 4.61
CA LYS A 40 10.01 12.56 5.74
C LYS A 40 9.20 12.19 6.98
N TYR A 41 8.53 11.03 6.95
CA TYR A 41 7.93 10.51 8.16
C TYR A 41 9.00 9.99 9.12
N ALA A 42 8.85 10.31 10.40
CA ALA A 42 9.72 9.77 11.45
C ALA A 42 9.46 8.28 11.73
N LEU A 43 8.25 7.81 11.42
CA LEU A 43 7.72 6.48 11.78
C LEU A 43 7.26 5.72 10.54
N VAL A 44 7.54 4.42 10.51
CA VAL A 44 7.07 3.53 9.42
C VAL A 44 5.56 3.28 9.52
N GLU A 45 5.00 3.39 10.72
CA GLU A 45 3.57 3.34 11.02
C GLU A 45 2.83 4.48 10.33
N ARG A 46 3.37 5.70 10.42
CA ARG A 46 2.75 6.87 9.78
C ARG A 46 2.79 6.77 8.26
N LEU A 47 3.87 6.23 7.71
CA LEU A 47 4.00 5.94 6.28
C LEU A 47 3.01 4.85 5.84
N ALA A 48 2.93 3.74 6.59
CA ALA A 48 1.98 2.67 6.31
C ALA A 48 0.54 3.19 6.32
N GLU A 49 0.16 4.01 7.32
CA GLU A 49 -1.15 4.64 7.40
C GLU A 49 -1.41 5.57 6.21
N ALA A 50 -0.44 6.44 5.86
CA ALA A 50 -0.58 7.35 4.72
C ALA A 50 -0.83 6.60 3.40
N ILE A 51 -0.09 5.50 3.19
CA ILE A 51 -0.27 4.63 2.03
C ILE A 51 -1.65 3.99 2.07
N ALA A 52 -2.05 3.39 3.19
CA ALA A 52 -3.35 2.73 3.30
C ALA A 52 -4.50 3.70 3.04
N THR A 53 -4.49 4.88 3.67
CA THR A 53 -5.50 5.93 3.44
C THR A 53 -5.55 6.34 1.96
N SER A 54 -4.39 6.64 1.35
CA SER A 54 -4.37 7.11 -0.04
C SER A 54 -4.81 6.05 -1.04
N LEU A 55 -4.53 4.77 -0.77
CA LEU A 55 -4.95 3.67 -1.64
C LEU A 55 -6.44 3.34 -1.49
N LEU A 56 -7.04 3.57 -0.32
CA LEU A 56 -8.48 3.43 -0.13
C LEU A 56 -9.30 4.50 -0.88
N GLU A 57 -8.70 5.64 -1.23
CA GLU A 57 -9.33 6.65 -2.09
C GLU A 57 -9.43 6.21 -3.56
N LEU A 58 -8.65 5.19 -3.97
CA LEU A 58 -8.76 4.65 -5.32
C LEU A 58 -10.12 3.98 -5.53
N HIS A 59 -10.69 4.20 -6.71
CA HIS A 59 -11.97 3.63 -7.09
C HIS A 59 -11.92 2.08 -7.03
N ARG A 60 -13.01 1.46 -6.57
CA ARG A 60 -13.19 -0.01 -6.38
C ARG A 60 -12.40 -0.66 -5.24
N VAL A 61 -11.43 0.01 -4.60
CA VAL A 61 -10.71 -0.57 -3.47
C VAL A 61 -11.60 -0.55 -2.21
N GLU A 62 -11.79 -1.71 -1.59
CA GLU A 62 -12.62 -1.89 -0.39
C GLU A 62 -11.78 -2.14 0.87
N GLN A 63 -10.64 -2.80 0.70
CA GLN A 63 -9.70 -3.05 1.79
C GLN A 63 -8.28 -3.01 1.22
N VAL A 64 -7.35 -2.58 2.07
CA VAL A 64 -5.92 -2.59 1.77
C VAL A 64 -5.16 -3.20 2.94
N LYS A 65 -4.10 -3.94 2.62
CA LYS A 65 -3.07 -4.36 3.55
C LYS A 65 -1.76 -3.75 3.08
N VAL A 66 -1.07 -3.07 3.99
CA VAL A 66 0.21 -2.41 3.71
C VAL A 66 1.24 -2.94 4.68
N LYS A 67 2.35 -3.45 4.16
CA LYS A 67 3.54 -3.82 4.92
C LYS A 67 4.68 -2.91 4.54
N VAL A 68 5.26 -2.22 5.51
CA VAL A 68 6.44 -1.37 5.32
C VAL A 68 7.62 -2.01 6.03
N THR A 69 8.59 -2.48 5.24
CA THR A 69 9.81 -3.12 5.74
C THR A 69 10.98 -2.13 5.73
N LYS A 70 11.55 -1.88 6.91
CA LYS A 70 12.80 -1.13 7.10
C LYS A 70 13.95 -2.12 7.10
N ALA A 71 14.67 -2.19 5.97
CA ALA A 71 15.73 -3.17 5.75
C ALA A 71 17.00 -2.90 6.58
N VAL A 72 17.26 -1.62 6.91
CA VAL A 72 18.41 -1.20 7.71
C VAL A 72 17.91 -0.21 8.77
N PRO A 73 17.34 -0.68 9.90
CA PRO A 73 16.97 0.22 10.98
C PRO A 73 18.24 0.76 11.66
N PRO A 74 18.24 2.02 12.12
CA PRO A 74 19.40 2.67 12.73
C PRO A 74 19.56 2.22 14.19
N ILE A 75 19.73 0.92 14.39
CA ILE A 75 19.93 0.29 15.70
C ILE A 75 21.32 -0.35 15.66
N PRO A 76 22.27 0.10 16.49
CA PRO A 76 23.59 -0.52 16.58
C PRO A 76 23.48 -2.03 16.79
N ASP A 77 24.35 -2.79 16.12
CA ASP A 77 24.46 -4.25 16.22
C ASP A 77 23.22 -5.05 15.76
N PHE A 78 22.24 -4.42 15.12
CA PHE A 78 21.09 -5.10 14.54
C PHE A 78 21.27 -5.34 13.03
N SER A 79 21.42 -6.61 12.63
CA SER A 79 21.57 -7.04 11.24
C SER A 79 20.27 -7.54 10.59
N GLY A 80 19.15 -7.47 11.30
CA GLY A 80 17.85 -7.95 10.83
C GLY A 80 17.06 -6.91 10.03
N LYS A 81 15.81 -7.28 9.70
CA LYS A 81 14.80 -6.37 9.15
C LYS A 81 13.66 -6.25 10.14
N ILE A 82 13.02 -5.08 10.19
CA ILE A 82 11.74 -4.90 10.89
C ILE A 82 10.67 -4.45 9.91
N ALA A 83 9.43 -4.83 10.19
CA ALA A 83 8.29 -4.42 9.39
C ALA A 83 7.10 -4.10 10.27
N VAL A 84 6.30 -3.13 9.82
CA VAL A 84 4.95 -2.91 10.32
C VAL A 84 3.96 -3.33 9.25
N GLU A 85 2.90 -4.03 9.63
CA GLU A 85 1.84 -4.45 8.72
C GLU A 85 0.49 -3.99 9.28
N ILE A 86 -0.29 -3.31 8.45
CA ILE A 86 -1.62 -2.84 8.80
C ILE A 86 -2.64 -3.30 7.76
N THR A 87 -3.86 -3.55 8.22
CA THR A 87 -5.03 -3.74 7.33
C THR A 87 -6.06 -2.66 7.64
N ARG A 88 -6.60 -2.05 6.60
CA ARG A 88 -7.64 -1.00 6.68
C ARG A 88 -8.76 -1.34 5.71
N ILE A 89 -9.99 -1.14 6.16
CA ILE A 89 -11.21 -1.33 5.38
C ILE A 89 -11.78 0.05 5.10
N LYS A 90 -12.28 0.28 3.89
CA LYS A 90 -12.95 1.52 3.51
C LYS A 90 -14.17 1.70 4.41
N GLN A 91 -14.23 2.82 5.11
CA GLN A 91 -15.39 3.14 5.93
C GLN A 91 -16.54 3.56 4.99
N PRO A 92 -17.78 3.13 5.28
CA PRO A 92 -18.96 3.49 4.49
C PRO A 92 -19.28 4.98 4.55
#